data_AF-A0A4Q3F9G4-F1
#
_entry.id   AF-A0A4Q3F9G4-F1
#
_cell.length_a   1.000
_cell.length_b   1.000
_cell.length_c   1.000
_cell.angle_alpha   90.00
_cell.angle_beta   90.00
_cell.angle_gamma   90.00
#
_symmetry.space_group_name_H-M   'P 1'
#
loop_
_entity.id
_entity.type
_entity.pdbx_description
1 polymer ?
#
loop_
_entity_poly.entity_id
_entity_poly.type
_entity_poly.pdbx_seq_one_letter_code
_entity_poly.pdbx_strand_id
1 'polypeptide(L)' 'YKASQKTCFELINKLGDYDYWVAKTFILLADNYVALKDIFQAKSTLQSIIGNYKGNDEILPTAKAKLAQLNTTTTKEN' A
#
# COMPACT_ATOMS: atom_id res chain seq x y z
N TYR A 1 15.07 2.39 4.19
CA TYR A 1 13.62 2.06 4.14
C TYR A 1 12.97 1.80 5.51
N LYS A 2 13.62 1.18 6.51
CA LYS A 2 13.01 0.97 7.85
C LYS A 2 12.52 2.27 8.55
N ALA A 3 13.27 3.37 8.43
CA ALA A 3 12.83 4.67 8.96
C ALA A 3 11.54 5.19 8.28
N SER A 4 11.38 4.94 6.97
CA SER A 4 10.19 5.35 6.22
C SER A 4 8.95 4.55 6.64
N GLN A 5 9.10 3.25 6.95
CA GLN A 5 8.00 2.44 7.52
C GLN A 5 7.52 3.00 8.85
N LYS A 6 8.45 3.35 9.75
CA LYS A 6 8.11 3.98 11.04
C LYS A 6 7.31 5.27 10.83
N THR A 7 7.75 6.13 9.91
CA THR A 7 7.03 7.36 9.57
C THR A 7 5.64 7.10 9.00
N CYS A 8 5.46 6.07 8.16
CA CYS A 8 4.13 5.70 7.64
C CYS A 8 3.18 5.30 8.78
N PHE A 9 3.64 4.51 9.76
CA PHE A 9 2.83 4.14 10.91
C PHE A 9 2.46 5.35 11.79
N GLU A 10 3.40 6.26 12.02
CA GLU A 10 3.13 7.50 12.75
C GLU A 10 2.09 8.38 12.03
N LEU A 11 2.15 8.48 10.70
CA LEU A 11 1.19 9.23 9.91
C LEU A 11 -0.21 8.61 9.95
N ILE A 12 -0.33 7.29 9.80
CA ILE A 12 -1.62 6.58 9.92
C ILE A 12 -2.27 6.88 11.27
N ASN A 13 -1.49 6.82 12.36
CA ASN A 13 -2.00 7.12 13.71
C ASN A 13 -2.44 8.59 13.87
N LYS A 14 -1.74 9.53 13.24
CA LYS A 14 -2.08 10.97 13.30
C LYS A 14 -3.25 11.36 12.42
N LEU A 15 -3.48 10.61 11.34
CA LEU A 15 -4.46 10.93 10.31
C LEU A 15 -5.71 10.06 10.41
N GLY A 16 -5.93 9.34 11.51
CA GLY A 16 -6.96 8.31 11.64
C GLY A 16 -8.37 8.72 11.19
N ASP A 17 -8.73 10.00 11.31
CA ASP A 17 -10.04 10.54 10.90
C ASP A 17 -10.10 10.95 9.41
N TYR A 18 -8.99 10.87 8.69
CA TYR A 18 -8.84 11.28 7.29
C TYR A 18 -8.58 10.07 6.40
N ASP A 19 -9.62 9.29 6.13
CA ASP A 19 -9.57 8.04 5.37
C ASP A 19 -8.72 8.12 4.09
N TYR A 20 -8.86 9.20 3.31
CA TYR A 20 -8.08 9.42 2.09
C TYR A 20 -6.57 9.43 2.35
N TRP A 21 -6.13 10.20 3.34
CA TRP A 21 -4.70 10.33 3.66
C TRP A 21 -4.13 9.11 4.36
N VAL A 22 -4.95 8.42 5.16
CA VAL A 22 -4.62 7.11 5.73
C VAL A 22 -4.37 6.11 4.61
N ALA A 23 -5.29 6.00 3.65
CA ALA A 23 -5.16 5.08 2.53
C ALA A 23 -3.95 5.42 1.64
N LYS A 24 -3.69 6.71 1.38
CA LYS A 24 -2.50 7.16 0.65
C LYS A 24 -1.19 6.78 1.36
N THR A 25 -1.18 6.84 2.69
CA THR A 25 -0.04 6.42 3.51
C THR A 25 0.16 4.90 3.44
N PHE A 26 -0.91 4.11 3.42
CA PHE A 26 -0.80 2.66 3.19
C PHE A 26 -0.29 2.31 1.79
N ILE A 27 -0.65 3.08 0.75
CA ILE A 27 -0.06 2.91 -0.60
C ILE A 27 1.45 3.13 -0.55
N LEU A 28 1.91 4.19 0.12
CA LEU A 28 3.34 4.47 0.30
C LEU A 28 4.04 3.37 1.12
N LEU A 29 3.36 2.82 2.12
CA LEU A 29 3.88 1.69 2.91
C LEU A 29 4.05 0.43 2.04
N ALA A 30 3.10 0.15 1.14
CA ALA A 30 3.23 -0.94 0.18
C ALA A 30 4.44 -0.75 -0.74
N ASP A 31 4.68 0.47 -1.26
CA ASP A 31 5.85 0.77 -2.09
C ASP A 31 7.16 0.59 -1.30
N ASN A 32 7.18 0.94 0.00
CA ASN A 32 8.31 0.66 0.88
C ASN A 32 8.57 -0.84 1.06
N TYR A 33 7.53 -1.66 1.22
CA TYR A 33 7.66 -3.10 1.31
C TYR A 33 8.24 -3.69 0.00
N VAL A 34 7.83 -3.18 -1.16
CA VAL A 34 8.43 -3.56 -2.45
C VAL A 34 9.91 -3.23 -2.50
N ALA A 35 10.31 -2.02 -2.09
CA ALA A 35 11.71 -1.62 -2.05
C ALA A 35 12.56 -2.46 -1.06
N LEU A 36 11.91 -3.01 -0.03
CA LEU A 36 12.51 -3.95 0.93
C LEU A 36 12.47 -5.42 0.48
N LYS A 37 11.98 -5.69 -0.74
CA LYS A 37 11.74 -7.04 -1.28
C LYS A 37 10.75 -7.89 -0.48
N ASP A 38 9.94 -7.26 0.37
CA ASP A 38 8.88 -7.89 1.13
C ASP A 38 7.56 -7.84 0.34
N ILE A 39 7.51 -8.61 -0.74
CA ILE A 39 6.38 -8.58 -1.68
C ILE A 39 5.09 -9.06 -1.02
N PHE A 40 5.18 -9.97 -0.04
CA PHE A 40 4.02 -10.47 0.69
C PHE A 40 3.34 -9.34 1.47
N GLN A 41 4.11 -8.56 2.24
CA GLN A 41 3.55 -7.44 3.00
C GLN A 41 3.07 -6.31 2.10
N ALA A 42 3.71 -6.08 0.96
CA ALA A 42 3.22 -5.13 -0.04
C ALA A 42 1.83 -5.52 -0.56
N LYS A 43 1.64 -6.78 -0.96
CA LYS A 43 0.35 -7.30 -1.45
C LYS A 43 -0.73 -7.25 -0.37
N SER A 44 -0.42 -7.71 0.84
CA SER A 44 -1.34 -7.69 1.99
C SER A 44 -1.81 -6.27 2.31
N THR A 45 -0.89 -5.29 2.30
CA THR A 45 -1.21 -3.88 2.51
C THR A 45 -2.18 -3.35 1.45
N LEU A 46 -1.91 -3.60 0.16
CA LEU A 46 -2.77 -3.16 -0.94
C LEU A 46 -4.16 -3.83 -0.91
N GLN A 47 -4.22 -5.12 -0.56
CA GLN A 47 -5.49 -5.85 -0.41
C GLN A 47 -6.32 -5.28 0.73
N SER A 48 -5.70 -4.90 1.85
CA SER A 48 -6.39 -4.23 2.96
C SER A 48 -7.04 -2.92 2.52
N ILE A 49 -6.36 -2.10 1.73
CA ILE A 49 -6.94 -0.85 1.19
C ILE A 49 -8.15 -1.17 0.31
N ILE A 50 -8.04 -2.15 -0.59
CA ILE A 50 -9.13 -2.51 -1.53
C ILE A 50 -10.37 -3.03 -0.79
N GLY A 51 -10.19 -3.78 0.31
CA GLY A 51 -11.30 -4.30 1.09
C GLY A 51 -11.99 -3.24 1.96
N ASN A 52 -11.21 -2.34 2.55
CA ASN A 52 -11.67 -1.45 3.60
C ASN A 52 -12.04 -0.03 3.10
N TYR A 53 -11.31 0.52 2.13
CA TYR A 53 -11.54 1.89 1.66
C TYR A 53 -12.81 1.99 0.81
N LYS A 54 -13.66 3.01 1.08
CA LYS A 54 -14.95 3.22 0.41
C LYS A 54 -15.04 4.51 -0.41
N GLY A 55 -13.97 5.30 -0.49
CA GLY A 55 -13.93 6.51 -1.28
C GLY A 55 -14.05 6.24 -2.79
N ASN A 56 -14.72 7.14 -3.50
CA ASN A 56 -14.87 7.11 -4.95
C ASN A 56 -13.85 8.06 -5.62
N ASP A 57 -12.58 7.75 -5.43
CA ASP A 57 -11.43 8.55 -5.87
C ASP A 57 -10.34 7.62 -6.43
N GLU A 58 -9.11 8.14 -6.58
CA GLU A 58 -8.00 7.41 -7.18
C GLU A 58 -7.39 6.31 -6.29
N ILE A 59 -7.74 6.23 -5.01
CA ILE A 59 -7.13 5.28 -4.06
C ILE A 59 -7.39 3.82 -4.49
N LEU A 60 -8.64 3.45 -4.77
CA LEU A 60 -8.98 2.08 -5.18
C LEU A 60 -8.37 1.70 -6.54
N PRO A 61 -8.47 2.54 -7.60
CA PRO A 61 -7.77 2.28 -8.86
C PRO A 61 -6.26 2.11 -8.68
N THR A 62 -5.62 2.97 -7.88
CA THR A 62 -4.17 2.93 -7.65
C THR A 62 -3.76 1.65 -6.93
N ALA A 63 -4.47 1.27 -5.86
CA ALA A 63 -4.18 0.06 -5.10
C ALA A 63 -4.32 -1.20 -5.96
N LYS A 64 -5.38 -1.28 -6.79
CA LYS A 64 -5.60 -2.39 -7.73
C LYS A 64 -4.51 -2.47 -8.80
N ALA A 65 -4.11 -1.33 -9.39
CA ALA A 65 -3.07 -1.28 -10.41
C ALA A 65 -1.72 -1.77 -9.87
N LYS A 66 -1.31 -1.29 -8.69
CA LYS A 66 -0.07 -1.73 -8.02
C LYS A 66 -0.12 -3.22 -7.66
N LEU A 67 -1.24 -3.71 -7.15
CA LEU A 67 -1.40 -5.13 -6.81
C LEU A 67 -1.27 -6.02 -8.06
N ALA A 68 -1.89 -5.60 -9.17
CA ALA A 68 -1.76 -6.30 -10.45
C ALA A 68 -0.30 -6.34 -10.93
N GLN A 69 0.42 -5.22 -10.87
CA GLN A 69 1.85 -5.17 -11.21
C GLN A 69 2.65 -6.18 -10.38
N LEU A 70 2.47 -6.21 -9.05
CA LEU A 70 3.18 -7.13 -8.17
C LEU A 70 2.88 -8.59 -8.44
N ASN A 71 1.69 -8.93 -8.92
CA ASN A 71 1.35 -10.29 -9.32
C ASN A 71 2.00 -10.69 -10.65
N THR A 72 2.15 -9.76 -11.60
CA THR A 72 2.81 -10.05 -12.88
C THR A 72 4.32 -10.16 -12.78
N THR A 73 4.96 -9.37 -11.90
CA THR A 73 6.42 -9.41 -11.71
C THR A 73 6.88 -10.70 -11.04
N THR A 74 6.03 -11.36 -10.22
CA THR A 74 6.37 -12.67 -9.64
C THR A 74 6.33 -13.82 -10.66
N THR A 75 5.80 -13.61 -11.86
CA THR A 75 5.66 -14.64 -12.90
C THR A 75 6.73 -14.56 -13.99
N LYS A 76 7.56 -13.49 -14.01
CA LYS A 76 8.56 -13.24 -15.07
C LYS A 76 10.01 -13.54 -14.67
N GLU A 77 10.24 -14.14 -13.51
CA GLU A 77 11.53 -14.70 -13.13
C GLU A 77 11.45 -16.23 -13.31
N ASN A 78 11.48 -16.69 -14.56
CA ASN A 78 11.79 -18.07 -14.96
C ASN A 78 12.58 -18.03 -16.26
#